data_AF-A0A448ML03-F1
#
_entry.id   AF-A0A448ML03-F1
#
_cell.length_a   1.000
_cell.length_b   1.000
_cell.length_c   1.000
_cell.angle_alpha   90.00
_cell.angle_beta   90.00
_cell.angle_gamma   90.00
#
_symmetry.space_group_name_H-M   'P 1'
#
loop_
_entity.id
_entity.type
_entity.pdbx_description
1 polymer ?
#
loop_
_entity_poly.entity_id
_entity_poly.type
_entity_poly.pdbx_seq_one_letter_code
_entity_poly.pdbx_strand_id
1 'polypeptide(L)'
;MKVYGQSMKDIGILDGDLLAVHSTKDVRNGQVVVARIEDEVTVKRFERKGSIIYLHAENEEFQPIVVNLAEQPNFEIEGIAVGIIRNNAWM
;
A
#
# COMPACT_ATOMS: atom_id res chain seq x y z
N MET A 1 -3.43 3.74 -10.45
CA MET A 1 -2.03 4.08 -10.10
C MET A 1 -1.11 3.04 -10.71
N LYS A 2 0.04 3.41 -11.29
CA LYS A 2 1.02 2.42 -11.77
C LYS A 2 1.87 1.95 -10.59
N VAL A 3 2.03 0.63 -10.45
CA VAL A 3 2.84 0.01 -9.41
C VAL A 3 4.31 0.04 -9.82
N TYR A 4 5.16 0.41 -8.86
CA TYR A 4 6.61 0.35 -8.99
C TYR A 4 7.19 -0.52 -7.86
N GLY A 5 8.06 -1.45 -8.23
CA GLY A 5 8.72 -2.36 -7.29
C GLY A 5 7.96 -3.65 -7.00
N GLN A 6 8.53 -4.45 -6.10
CA GLN A 6 8.11 -5.85 -5.83
C GLN A 6 7.63 -6.09 -4.40
N SER A 7 7.33 -5.02 -3.65
CA SER A 7 6.95 -5.12 -2.23
C SER A 7 5.62 -5.83 -1.96
N MET A 8 4.83 -6.09 -3.01
CA MET A 8 3.54 -6.77 -2.92
C MET A 8 3.47 -8.02 -3.82
N LYS A 9 4.65 -8.59 -4.15
CA LYS A 9 4.77 -9.69 -5.12
C LYS A 9 4.04 -10.96 -4.68
N ASP A 10 4.00 -11.25 -3.38
CA ASP A 10 3.46 -12.51 -2.84
C ASP A 10 1.93 -12.59 -2.99
N ILE A 11 1.26 -11.44 -3.17
CA ILE A 11 -0.19 -11.37 -3.48
C ILE A 11 -0.47 -11.08 -4.96
N GLY A 12 0.56 -11.20 -5.81
CA GLY A 12 0.42 -11.08 -7.26
C GLY A 12 0.35 -9.64 -7.79
N ILE A 13 0.66 -8.63 -6.98
CA ILE A 13 0.86 -7.24 -7.43
C ILE A 13 2.31 -7.11 -7.90
N LEU A 14 2.51 -6.94 -9.21
CA LEU A 14 3.83 -6.91 -9.85
C LEU A 14 4.17 -5.50 -10.35
N ASP A 15 5.47 -5.29 -10.58
CA ASP A 15 5.96 -4.06 -11.20
C ASP A 15 5.29 -3.85 -12.57
N GLY A 16 4.83 -2.62 -12.83
CA GLY A 16 4.15 -2.26 -14.06
C GLY A 16 2.63 -2.46 -14.05
N ASP A 17 2.07 -3.12 -13.04
CA ASP A 17 0.63 -3.27 -12.88
C ASP A 17 -0.08 -1.93 -12.70
N LEU A 18 -1.34 -1.85 -13.16
CA LEU A 18 -2.23 -0.74 -12.84
C LEU A 18 -3.11 -1.14 -11.67
N LEU A 19 -2.91 -0.50 -10.52
CA LEU A 19 -3.73 -0.68 -9.34
C LEU A 19 -4.97 0.21 -9.43
N ALA A 20 -6.15 -0.41 -9.33
CA ALA A 20 -7.42 0.27 -9.15
C ALA A 20 -7.56 0.64 -7.66
N VAL A 21 -7.74 1.94 -7.40
CA VAL A 21 -7.79 2.48 -6.04
C VAL A 21 -9.17 3.09 -5.82
N HIS A 22 -9.83 2.66 -4.76
CA HIS A 22 -11.03 3.32 -4.25
C HIS A 22 -10.62 4.39 -3.24
N SER A 23 -10.83 5.66 -3.57
CA SER A 23 -10.47 6.77 -2.69
C SER A 23 -11.39 6.80 -1.47
N THR A 24 -10.83 6.48 -0.32
CA THR A 24 -11.51 6.49 0.97
C THR A 24 -10.49 6.61 2.10
N LYS A 25 -10.88 7.28 3.18
CA LYS A 25 -10.08 7.38 4.41
C LYS A 25 -10.45 6.33 5.44
N ASP A 26 -11.59 5.66 5.27
CA ASP A 26 -12.04 4.58 6.15
C ASP A 26 -11.45 3.26 5.66
N VAL A 27 -10.40 2.81 6.36
CA VAL A 27 -9.70 1.55 6.08
C VAL A 27 -9.60 0.70 7.34
N ARG A 28 -9.57 -0.62 7.15
CA ARG A 28 -9.55 -1.63 8.19
C ARG A 28 -8.27 -2.45 8.14
N ASN A 29 -7.91 -3.01 9.28
CA ASN A 29 -6.76 -3.90 9.39
C ASN A 29 -6.87 -5.07 8.41
N GLY A 30 -5.77 -5.39 7.73
CA GLY A 30 -5.68 -6.45 6.73
C GLY A 30 -5.96 -5.99 5.30
N GLN A 31 -6.48 -4.78 5.08
CA GLN A 31 -6.70 -4.24 3.74
C GLN A 31 -5.40 -3.76 3.10
N VAL A 32 -5.28 -3.93 1.78
CA VAL A 32 -4.18 -3.31 1.01
C VAL A 32 -4.56 -1.87 0.72
N VAL A 33 -3.72 -0.95 1.18
CA VAL A 33 -3.97 0.49 1.06
C VAL A 33 -2.88 1.16 0.26
N VAL A 34 -3.25 2.29 -0.35
CA VAL A 34 -2.30 3.26 -0.86
C VAL A 34 -2.15 4.31 0.21
N ALA A 35 -0.95 4.42 0.77
CA ALA A 35 -0.61 5.38 1.81
C ALA A 35 0.47 6.33 1.29
N ARG A 36 0.37 7.59 1.70
CA ARG A 36 1.39 8.60 1.52
C ARG A 36 2.09 8.84 2.85
N ILE A 37 3.41 8.74 2.83
CA ILE A 37 4.28 9.04 3.96
C ILE A 37 5.20 10.16 3.49
N GLU A 38 5.04 11.35 4.07
CA GLU A 38 5.70 12.56 3.56
C GLU A 38 5.34 12.79 2.08
N ASP A 39 6.32 12.71 1.17
CA ASP A 39 6.11 12.86 -0.28
C ASP A 39 6.12 11.52 -1.04
N GLU A 40 6.30 10.39 -0.35
CA GLU A 40 6.37 9.06 -0.96
C GLU A 40 5.02 8.34 -0.90
N VAL A 41 4.58 7.77 -2.03
CA VAL A 41 3.37 6.95 -2.12
C VAL A 41 3.75 5.48 -2.14
N THR A 42 3.20 4.70 -1.21
CA THR A 42 3.48 3.26 -1.07
C THR A 42 2.20 2.44 -1.05
N VAL A 43 2.31 1.19 -1.52
CA VAL A 43 1.25 0.18 -1.42
C VAL A 43 1.69 -0.85 -0.40
N LYS A 44 0.90 -1.01 0.66
CA LYS A 44 1.19 -1.91 1.78
C LYS A 44 -0.09 -2.44 2.39
N ARG A 45 0.00 -3.55 3.13
CA ARG A 45 -1.11 -4.04 3.95
C ARG A 45 -1.18 -3.24 5.25
N PHE A 46 -2.33 -2.65 5.50
CA PHE A 46 -2.59 -1.78 6.64
C PHE A 46 -2.88 -2.60 7.90
N GLU A 47 -2.22 -2.27 9.00
CA GLU A 47 -2.57 -2.74 10.33
C GLU A 47 -2.39 -1.60 11.34
N ARG A 48 -3.47 -1.19 12.02
CA ARG A 48 -3.44 -0.18 13.07
C ARG A 48 -3.56 -0.80 14.45
N LYS A 49 -2.66 -0.41 15.36
CA LYS A 49 -2.68 -0.73 16.79
C LYS A 49 -2.60 0.57 17.59
N GLY A 50 -3.78 1.10 17.94
CA GLY A 50 -3.89 2.38 18.65
C GLY A 50 -3.44 3.56 17.78
N SER A 51 -2.37 4.24 18.20
CA SER A 51 -1.73 5.35 17.48
C SER A 51 -0.62 4.91 16.52
N ILE A 52 -0.24 3.63 16.55
CA ILE A 52 0.81 3.08 15.70
C ILE A 52 0.16 2.38 14.50
N ILE A 53 0.67 2.69 13.31
CA ILE A 53 0.29 2.07 12.05
C ILE A 53 1.47 1.23 11.56
N TYR A 54 1.19 -0.01 11.21
CA TYR A 54 2.10 -0.93 10.57
C TYR A 54 1.67 -1.09 9.12
N LEU A 55 2.62 -0.89 8.22
CA LEU A 55 2.45 -1.05 6.79
C LEU A 55 3.30 -2.24 6.35
N HIS A 56 2.66 -3.40 6.27
CA HIS A 56 3.33 -4.64 5.94
C HIS A 56 3.53 -4.76 4.43
N ALA A 57 4.72 -5.19 4.03
CA ALA A 57 4.96 -5.64 2.68
C ALA A 57 4.46 -7.08 2.53
N GLU A 58 3.95 -7.41 1.35
CA GLU A 58 3.70 -8.81 0.96
C GLU A 58 4.88 -9.27 0.10
N ASN A 59 6.04 -9.25 0.73
CA ASN A 59 7.33 -9.72 0.25
C ASN A 59 8.26 -9.92 1.45
N GLU A 60 8.69 -11.15 1.72
CA GLU A 60 9.56 -11.52 2.86
C GLU A 60 10.89 -10.75 2.91
N GLU A 61 11.35 -10.19 1.78
CA GLU A 61 12.58 -9.41 1.70
C GLU A 61 12.43 -7.99 2.26
N PHE A 62 11.21 -7.55 2.56
CA PHE A 62 10.90 -6.19 2.99
C PHE A 62 10.37 -6.15 4.43
N GLN A 63 10.97 -5.28 5.24
CA GLN A 63 10.49 -5.05 6.60
C GLN A 63 9.24 -4.16 6.62
N PRO A 64 8.31 -4.38 7.59
CA PRO A 64 7.16 -3.50 7.76
C PRO A 64 7.59 -2.07 8.10
N ILE A 65 6.92 -1.09 7.48
CA ILE A 65 7.11 0.31 7.84
C ILE A 65 6.23 0.61 9.04
N VAL A 66 6.84 1.15 10.11
CA VAL A 66 6.12 1.56 11.32
C VAL A 66 5.94 3.07 11.29
N VAL A 67 4.70 3.51 11.37
CA VAL A 67 4.33 4.92 11.38
C VAL A 67 3.70 5.27 12.72
N ASN A 68 4.29 6.23 13.42
CA ASN A 68 3.75 6.76 14.66
C ASN A 68 3.01 8.07 14.38
N LEU A 69 1.68 8.07 14.48
CA LEU A 69 0.86 9.26 14.19
C LEU A 69 1.18 10.47 15.08
N ALA A 70 1.79 10.27 16.25
CA ALA A 70 2.21 11.36 17.12
C ALA A 70 3.49 12.07 16.64
N GLU A 71 4.36 11.36 15.92
CA GLU A 71 5.67 11.85 15.48
C GLU A 71 5.69 12.16 13.97
N GLN A 72 4.79 11.51 13.21
CA GLN A 72 4.71 11.61 11.76
C GLN A 72 3.30 12.08 11.35
N PRO A 73 3.02 13.39 11.44
CA PRO A 73 1.71 13.94 11.10
C PRO A 73 1.41 13.89 9.59
N ASN A 74 2.43 13.75 8.74
CA ASN A 74 2.31 13.74 7.28
C ASN A 74 1.98 12.35 6.72
N PHE A 75 1.24 11.54 7.48
CA PHE A 75 0.72 10.26 7.02
C PHE A 75 -0.71 10.44 6.51
N GLU A 76 -0.96 10.07 5.26
CA GLU A 76 -2.29 10.10 4.68
C GLU A 76 -2.62 8.79 3.96
N ILE A 77 -3.89 8.39 4.02
CA ILE A 77 -4.40 7.27 3.24
C ILE A 77 -5.08 7.84 2.00
N GLU A 78 -4.58 7.47 0.84
CA GLU A 78 -5.12 7.86 -0.46
C GLU A 78 -6.34 7.00 -0.84
N GLY A 79 -6.31 5.72 -0.45
CA GLY A 79 -7.43 4.81 -0.67
C GLY A 79 -7.10 3.35 -0.48
N ILE A 80 -8.08 2.50 -0.81
CA ILE A 80 -7.98 1.04 -0.74
C ILE A 80 -7.72 0.49 -2.14
N ALA A 81 -6.80 -0.46 -2.26
CA ALA A 81 -6.62 -1.23 -3.48
C ALA A 81 -7.80 -2.20 -3.68
N VAL A 82 -8.56 -2.03 -4.76
CA VAL A 82 -9.77 -2.82 -5.05
C VAL A 82 -9.62 -3.77 -6.23
N GLY A 83 -8.52 -3.66 -6.98
CA GLY A 83 -8.26 -4.55 -8.11
C GLY A 83 -6.96 -4.22 -8.82
N ILE A 84 -6.56 -5.13 -9.70
CA ILE A 84 -5.37 -5.01 -10.53
C ILE A 84 -5.81 -5.12 -11.99
N ILE A 85 -5.31 -4.22 -12.82
CA ILE A 85 -5.39 -4.29 -14.27
C ILE A 85 -3.98 -4.55 -14.78
N ARG A 86 -3.76 -5.75 -15.31
CA ARG A 86 -2.51 -6.11 -15.99
C ARG A 86 -2.79 -6.17 -17.48
N ASN A 87 -2.22 -5.25 -18.23
CA ASN A 87 -2.34 -5.28 -19.68
C ASN A 87 -1.22 -6.15 -20.26
N ASN A 88 -1.55 -7.37 -20.69
CA ASN A 88 -0.64 -8.26 -21.39
C ASN A 88 -0.50 -7.85 -22.86
N ALA A 89 -0.24 -6.58 -23.15
CA ALA A 89 -0.11 -6.06 -24.51
C ALA A 89 1.25 -6.40 -25.13
N TRP A 90 1.69 -7.65 -25.01
CA TRP A 90 2.74 -8.32 -25.79
C TRP A 90 2.52 -9.85 -25.69
N MET A 91 1.41 -10.33 -26.24
CA MET A 91 1.29 -11.67 -26.81
C MET A 91 0.92 -11.52 -28.28
#